data_AF-A0AA88A0D5-F1
#
_entry.id   AF-A0AA88A0D5-F1
#
_cell.length_a   1.000
_cell.length_b   1.000
_cell.length_c   1.000
_cell.angle_alpha   90.00
_cell.angle_beta   90.00
_cell.angle_gamma   90.00
#
_symmetry.space_group_name_H-M   'P 1'
#
loop_
_entity.id
_entity.type
_entity.pdbx_description
1 polymer ?
#
loop_
_entity_poly.entity_id
_entity_poly.type
_entity_poly.pdbx_seq_one_letter_code
_entity_poly.pdbx_strand_id
1 'polypeptide(L)'
;MAAPPPPEEAAVSDQEQVRKEVYSVWAIPPDEVGARLKKLMDGLRAEFGGPHFEPHITVVGAISLTPDDALAKFRSACDGVRAYNVSVDRVATGTFFYQCVYLLVHPTAESVVSTF
;
A
#
# COMPACT_ATOMS: atom_id res chain seq x y z
N MET A 1 -55.90 29.01 23.17
CA MET A 1 -55.37 27.98 22.27
C MET A 1 -54.16 28.60 21.57
N ALA A 2 -52.95 28.31 22.04
CA ALA A 2 -51.73 28.89 21.48
C ALA A 2 -51.39 28.22 20.15
N ALA A 3 -50.93 28.99 19.17
CA ALA A 3 -50.49 28.47 17.88
C ALA A 3 -49.29 27.51 18.07
N PRO A 4 -49.17 26.44 17.29
CA PRO A 4 -48.02 25.55 17.36
C PRO A 4 -46.73 26.31 16.95
N PRO A 5 -45.57 25.98 17.54
CA PRO A 5 -44.30 26.56 17.13
C PRO A 5 -44.00 26.22 15.66
N PRO A 6 -43.22 27.05 14.95
CA PRO A 6 -42.83 26.78 13.58
C PRO A 6 -42.03 25.46 13.48
N PRO A 7 -42.02 24.80 12.32
CA PRO A 7 -41.24 23.58 12.13
C PRO A 7 -39.77 23.90 12.39
N GLU A 8 -39.21 23.21 13.39
CA GLU A 8 -37.80 23.17 13.70
C GLU A 8 -37.01 22.97 12.41
N GLU A 9 -36.15 23.95 12.09
CA GLU A 9 -35.26 23.92 10.94
C GLU A 9 -34.64 22.54 10.84
N ALA A 10 -34.91 21.85 9.73
CA ALA A 10 -34.24 20.62 9.38
C ALA A 10 -32.74 20.89 9.44
N ALA A 11 -32.10 20.39 10.50
CA ALA A 11 -30.66 20.45 10.66
C ALA A 11 -30.06 19.79 9.42
N VAL A 12 -29.53 20.61 8.52
CA VAL A 12 -28.65 20.16 7.46
C VAL A 12 -27.45 19.59 8.19
N SER A 13 -27.44 18.27 8.32
CA SER A 13 -26.29 17.53 8.81
C SER A 13 -25.26 17.62 7.69
N ASP A 14 -24.43 18.67 7.73
CA ASP A 14 -23.14 18.71 7.07
C ASP A 14 -22.23 17.71 7.80
N GLN A 15 -22.51 16.42 7.60
CA GLN A 15 -21.54 15.37 7.81
C GLN A 15 -20.57 15.52 6.66
N GLU A 16 -19.52 16.31 6.88
CA GLU A 16 -18.38 16.40 5.99
C GLU A 16 -17.88 14.97 5.76
N GLN A 17 -18.27 14.38 4.63
CA GLN A 17 -18.06 12.97 4.38
C GLN A 17 -16.56 12.77 4.18
N VAL A 18 -15.86 12.36 5.24
CA VAL A 18 -14.41 12.23 5.24
C VAL A 18 -14.02 11.27 4.13
N ARG A 19 -13.40 11.82 3.08
CA ARG A 19 -13.05 11.09 1.88
C ARG A 19 -12.02 10.02 2.23
N LYS A 20 -12.29 8.79 1.81
CA LYS A 20 -11.35 7.69 1.90
C LYS A 20 -10.59 7.52 0.58
N GLU A 21 -9.34 7.11 0.70
CA GLU A 21 -8.46 6.75 -0.42
C GLU A 21 -7.95 5.32 -0.24
N VAL A 22 -7.40 4.75 -1.30
CA VAL A 22 -6.83 3.40 -1.28
C VAL A 22 -5.32 3.51 -1.09
N TYR A 23 -4.82 2.92 0.00
CA TYR A 23 -3.41 2.88 0.35
C TYR A 23 -2.85 1.47 0.21
N SER A 24 -1.53 1.37 0.07
CA SER A 24 -0.78 0.12 0.17
C SER A 24 0.53 0.39 0.91
N VAL A 25 1.00 -0.58 1.67
CA VAL A 25 2.26 -0.47 2.44
C VAL A 25 3.34 -1.29 1.77
N TRP A 26 4.47 -0.66 1.50
CA TRP A 26 5.58 -1.22 0.74
C TRP A 26 6.85 -1.27 1.60
N ALA A 27 7.49 -2.44 1.64
CA ALA A 27 8.85 -2.57 2.12
C ALA A 27 9.81 -2.21 0.98
N ILE A 28 10.75 -1.29 1.28
CA ILE A 28 11.70 -0.76 0.32
C ILE A 28 13.06 -1.46 0.52
N PRO A 29 13.67 -2.01 -0.53
CA PRO A 29 15.00 -2.61 -0.42
C PRO A 29 16.07 -1.55 -0.08
N PRO A 30 17.16 -1.92 0.60
CA PRO A 30 18.29 -1.02 0.84
C PRO A 30 18.87 -0.48 -0.48
N ASP A 31 19.44 0.73 -0.45
CA ASP A 31 19.87 1.49 -1.65
C ASP A 31 20.69 0.68 -2.66
N GLU A 32 21.66 -0.11 -2.19
CA GLU A 32 22.50 -0.95 -3.06
C GLU A 32 21.65 -1.98 -3.84
N VAL A 33 20.74 -2.66 -3.12
CA VAL A 33 19.85 -3.67 -3.70
C VAL A 33 18.80 -2.99 -4.59
N GLY A 34 18.26 -1.84 -4.15
CA GLY A 34 17.32 -1.03 -4.90
C GLY A 34 17.89 -0.57 -6.23
N ALA A 35 19.13 -0.06 -6.26
CA ALA A 35 19.81 0.36 -7.48
C ALA A 35 20.01 -0.82 -8.45
N ARG A 36 20.41 -1.99 -7.93
CA ARG A 36 20.57 -3.20 -8.76
C ARG A 36 19.25 -3.66 -9.37
N LEU A 37 18.18 -3.65 -8.58
CA LEU A 37 16.83 -4.02 -9.05
C LEU A 37 16.30 -3.01 -10.06
N LYS A 38 16.49 -1.71 -9.82
CA LYS A 38 16.10 -0.64 -10.75
C LYS A 38 16.75 -0.80 -12.11
N LYS A 39 18.07 -1.06 -12.15
CA LYS A 39 18.79 -1.34 -13.40
C LYS A 39 18.20 -2.54 -14.15
N LEU A 40 17.87 -3.63 -13.44
CA LEU A 40 17.23 -4.81 -14.03
C LEU A 40 15.86 -4.47 -14.60
N MET A 41 15.02 -3.76 -13.83
CA MET A 41 13.68 -3.34 -14.23
C MET A 41 13.71 -2.42 -15.45
N ASP A 42 14.66 -1.47 -15.51
CA ASP A 42 14.82 -0.57 -16.66
C ASP A 42 15.27 -1.32 -17.92
N GLY A 43 16.16 -2.32 -17.79
CA GLY A 43 16.54 -3.19 -18.89
C GLY A 43 15.37 -4.00 -19.45
N LEU A 44 14.61 -4.67 -18.58
CA LEU A 44 13.42 -5.44 -18.98
C LEU A 44 12.36 -4.53 -19.63
N ARG A 45 12.17 -3.33 -19.08
CA ARG A 45 11.25 -2.35 -19.67
C ARG A 45 11.69 -1.88 -21.05
N ALA A 46 12.98 -1.60 -21.24
CA ALA A 46 13.49 -1.13 -22.53
C ALA A 46 13.23 -2.16 -23.63
N GLU A 47 13.25 -3.46 -23.30
CA GLU A 47 12.99 -4.56 -24.22
C GLU A 47 11.50 -4.86 -24.41
N PHE A 48 10.72 -4.90 -23.32
CA PHE A 48 9.33 -5.41 -23.34
C PHE A 48 8.24 -4.34 -23.09
N GLY A 49 8.62 -3.10 -22.77
CA GLY A 49 7.72 -2.00 -22.43
C GLY A 49 7.21 -2.02 -20.97
N GLY A 50 6.19 -1.20 -20.69
CA GLY A 50 5.50 -1.12 -19.38
C GLY A 50 5.74 0.18 -18.59
N PRO A 51 5.09 0.37 -17.42
CA PRO A 51 5.15 1.60 -16.61
C PRO A 51 6.30 1.62 -15.60
N HIS A 52 6.94 2.78 -15.39
CA HIS A 52 7.98 2.95 -14.36
C HIS A 52 7.40 2.83 -12.95
N PHE A 53 8.11 2.12 -12.07
CA PHE A 53 7.82 2.04 -10.64
C PHE A 53 9.11 1.73 -9.87
N GLU A 54 9.14 2.05 -8.58
CA GLU A 54 10.29 1.77 -7.71
C GLU A 54 10.27 0.31 -7.21
N PRO A 55 11.42 -0.34 -7.02
CA PRO A 55 11.46 -1.70 -6.50
C PRO A 55 10.90 -1.76 -5.08
N HIS A 56 9.91 -2.63 -4.85
CA HIS A 56 9.25 -2.78 -3.55
C HIS A 56 8.71 -4.20 -3.35
N ILE A 57 8.42 -4.54 -2.09
CA ILE A 57 7.58 -5.67 -1.71
C ILE A 57 6.31 -5.11 -1.07
N THR A 58 5.15 -5.43 -1.63
CA THR A 58 3.86 -5.04 -1.03
C THR A 58 3.61 -5.91 0.20
N VAL A 59 3.60 -5.29 1.37
CA VAL A 59 3.34 -5.94 2.66
C VAL A 59 1.85 -5.92 2.99
N VAL A 60 1.18 -4.82 2.64
CA VAL A 60 -0.28 -4.67 2.73
C VAL A 60 -0.82 -4.17 1.41
N GLY A 61 -1.73 -4.95 0.83
CA GLY A 61 -2.46 -4.59 -0.37
C GLY A 61 -3.54 -3.54 -0.12
N ALA A 62 -4.11 -3.03 -1.22
CA ALA A 62 -5.15 -2.01 -1.28
C ALA A 62 -6.10 -1.99 -0.06
N ILE A 63 -5.96 -0.98 0.80
CA ILE A 63 -6.79 -0.73 1.99
C ILE A 63 -7.44 0.65 1.90
N SER A 64 -8.75 0.74 2.15
CA SER A 64 -9.48 2.00 2.09
C SER A 64 -9.52 2.70 3.46
N LEU A 65 -8.85 3.84 3.58
CA LEU A 65 -8.71 4.59 4.83
C LEU A 65 -8.93 6.08 4.61
N THR A 66 -9.26 6.80 5.68
CA THR A 66 -9.12 8.26 5.67
C THR A 66 -7.62 8.61 5.72
N PRO A 67 -7.20 9.78 5.24
CA PRO A 67 -5.78 10.17 5.30
C PRO A 67 -5.20 10.14 6.72
N ASP A 68 -5.97 10.59 7.71
CA ASP A 68 -5.54 10.61 9.12
C ASP A 68 -5.38 9.20 9.69
N ASP A 69 -6.34 8.30 9.41
CA ASP A 69 -6.25 6.90 9.81
C ASP A 69 -5.06 6.20 9.14
N ALA A 70 -4.83 6.47 7.85
CA ALA A 70 -3.71 5.91 7.10
C ALA A 70 -2.38 6.32 7.73
N LEU A 71 -2.22 7.59 8.08
CA LEU A 71 -1.00 8.11 8.71
C LEU A 71 -0.81 7.54 10.12
N ALA A 72 -1.86 7.49 10.94
CA ALA A 72 -1.79 6.95 12.29
C ALA A 72 -1.40 5.46 12.28
N LYS A 73 -2.06 4.67 11.43
CA LYS A 73 -1.77 3.24 11.26
C LYS A 73 -0.36 3.00 10.70
N PHE A 74 0.06 3.80 9.72
CA PHE A 74 1.40 3.67 9.14
C PHE A 74 2.50 3.93 10.18
N ARG A 75 2.37 5.00 10.99
CA ARG A 75 3.30 5.28 12.10
C ARG A 75 3.36 4.13 13.10
N SER A 76 2.21 3.64 13.54
CA SER A 76 2.14 2.49 14.46
C SER A 76 2.78 1.24 13.88
N ALA A 77 2.67 1.00 12.57
CA ALA A 77 3.32 -0.13 11.92
C ALA A 77 4.84 0.05 11.86
N CYS A 78 5.33 1.26 11.55
CA CYS A 78 6.75 1.57 11.56
C CYS A 78 7.40 1.38 12.94
N ASP A 79 6.68 1.69 14.03
CA ASP A 79 7.20 1.48 15.39
C ASP A 79 7.32 -0.01 15.75
N GLY A 80 6.47 -0.87 15.17
CA GLY A 80 6.42 -2.31 15.45
C GLY A 80 7.27 -3.18 14.53
N VAL A 81 7.68 -2.66 13.36
CA VAL A 81 8.39 -3.44 12.33
C VAL A 81 9.88 -3.13 12.36
N ARG A 82 10.70 -4.17 12.56
CA ARG A 82 12.14 -4.10 12.31
C ARG A 82 12.44 -4.47 10.87
N ALA A 83 13.56 -3.96 10.35
CA ALA A 83 14.10 -4.45 9.08
C ALA A 83 14.32 -5.97 9.18
N TYR A 84 13.89 -6.68 8.14
CA TYR A 84 13.95 -8.13 8.06
C TYR A 84 14.64 -8.56 6.77
N ASN A 85 15.26 -9.73 6.81
CA ASN A 85 15.93 -10.28 5.64
C ASN A 85 14.94 -11.13 4.83
N VAL A 86 15.08 -11.03 3.51
CA VAL A 86 14.28 -11.79 2.55
C VAL A 86 15.22 -12.43 1.53
N SER A 87 15.00 -13.71 1.26
CA SER A 87 15.70 -14.42 0.19
C SER A 87 14.79 -14.59 -1.02
N VAL A 88 15.29 -14.19 -2.19
CA VAL A 88 14.65 -14.51 -3.48
C VAL A 88 14.77 -16.02 -3.70
N ASP A 89 13.64 -16.67 -3.92
CA ASP A 89 13.57 -18.07 -4.33
C ASP A 89 13.91 -18.19 -5.83
N ARG A 90 13.10 -17.53 -6.67
CA ARG A 90 13.21 -17.62 -8.13
C ARG A 90 12.57 -16.44 -8.83
N VAL A 91 12.86 -16.30 -10.11
CA VAL A 91 12.05 -15.48 -11.03
C VAL A 91 10.78 -16.27 -11.38
N ALA A 92 9.64 -15.61 -11.32
CA ALA A 92 8.35 -16.18 -11.69
C ALA A 92 7.57 -15.24 -12.63
N THR A 93 6.58 -15.81 -13.31
CA THR A 93 5.64 -15.08 -14.15
C THR A 93 4.22 -15.42 -13.74
N GLY A 94 3.29 -14.54 -14.07
CA GLY A 94 1.87 -14.68 -13.78
C GLY A 94 1.05 -14.30 -15.01
N THR A 95 -0.27 -14.27 -14.83
CA THR A 95 -1.23 -14.13 -15.94
C THR A 95 -1.97 -12.80 -15.94
N PHE A 96 -1.57 -11.85 -15.08
CA PHE A 96 -2.17 -10.50 -15.03
C PHE A 96 -1.11 -9.41 -14.92
N PHE A 97 -1.53 -8.18 -15.23
CA PHE A 97 -0.64 -7.03 -15.46
C PHE A 97 0.36 -6.74 -14.33
N TYR A 98 -0.05 -6.84 -13.06
CA TYR A 98 0.85 -6.58 -11.93
C TYR A 98 1.70 -7.79 -11.53
N GLN A 99 1.58 -8.91 -12.24
CA GLN A 99 2.37 -10.13 -12.05
C GLN A 99 2.96 -10.63 -13.39
N CYS A 100 3.44 -9.74 -14.25
CA CYS A 100 4.09 -10.14 -15.52
C CYS A 100 5.38 -10.94 -15.28
N VAL A 101 6.36 -10.32 -14.62
CA VAL A 101 7.62 -10.92 -14.19
C VAL A 101 7.92 -10.37 -12.79
N TYR A 102 8.19 -11.24 -11.83
CA TYR A 102 8.45 -10.84 -10.45
C TYR A 102 9.43 -11.80 -9.77
N LEU A 103 10.07 -11.30 -8.70
CA LEU A 103 10.90 -12.12 -7.84
C LEU A 103 10.02 -12.76 -6.78
N LEU A 104 9.92 -14.08 -6.79
CA LEU A 104 9.24 -14.81 -5.73
C LEU A 104 10.18 -14.87 -4.52
N VAL A 105 9.68 -14.45 -3.37
CA VAL A 105 10.43 -14.43 -2.12
C VAL A 105 10.03 -15.61 -1.24
N HIS A 106 11.00 -16.20 -0.54
CA HIS A 106 10.71 -17.24 0.44
C HIS A 106 9.91 -16.66 1.61
N PRO A 107 8.83 -17.32 2.07
CA PRO A 107 8.11 -16.90 3.26
C PRO A 107 9.00 -17.08 4.49
N THR A 108 9.29 -16.00 5.19
CA THR A 108 9.93 -16.02 6.51
C THR A 108 8.89 -15.69 7.58
N ALA A 109 9.04 -16.19 8.80
CA ALA A 109 8.14 -15.83 9.91
C ALA A 109 8.08 -14.30 10.15
N GLU A 110 9.15 -13.58 9.78
CA GLU A 110 9.28 -12.13 9.89
C GLU A 110 8.55 -11.36 8.77
N SER A 111 8.23 -12.02 7.65
CA SER A 111 7.53 -11.41 6.52
C SER A 111 6.01 -11.27 6.72
N VAL A 112 5.48 -11.81 7.82
CA VAL A 112 4.05 -11.72 8.19
C VAL A 112 3.86 -10.54 9.14
N VAL A 113 3.43 -9.39 8.62
CA VAL A 113 2.91 -8.31 9.46
C VAL A 113 1.51 -8.71 9.93
N SER A 114 1.40 -9.06 11.20
CA SER A 114 0.12 -9.38 11.83
C SER A 114 -0.73 -8.11 11.99
N THR A 115 -1.78 -8.02 11.17
CA THR A 115 -3.05 -7.28 11.36
C THR A 115 -2.96 -5.74 11.54
N PHE A 116 -3.58 -5.02 10.59
CA PHE A 116 -3.93 -3.59 10.66
C PHE A 116 -5.39 -3.36 11.06
#